data_AF-A0A359KRY1-F1
#
_entry.id   AF-A0A359KRY1-F1
#
_cell.length_a   1.000
_cell.length_b   1.000
_cell.length_c   1.000
_cell.angle_alpha   90.00
_cell.angle_beta   90.00
_cell.angle_gamma   90.00
#
_symmetry.space_group_name_H-M   'P 1'
#
loop_
_entity.id
_entity.type
_entity.pdbx_description
1 polymer ?
#
loop_
_entity_poly.entity_id
_entity_poly.type
_entity_poly.pdbx_seq_one_letter_code
_entity_poly.pdbx_strand_id
1 'polypeptide(L)'
;MESSERDQYIAELVALADEPGRWDDTDPEALRQAMYLGLMRYGITNDPAEVFRLIPLYRVVVKRSTVEERLELLGHVVEAVEEQVSSGNALMPFIMIDPDRYVVSSAALDLAVTIPGDDPLTGPREVLRIALEEVPDVAQTTRAAILTGLLLLGDRRVMALLDRCWERLDDAHRGVLASARSGLVAAGMVDYYLDWLDDCIEDGNDGLFGTVAARLARMTLENAGGGQVIEVERAFPVWSASDGQPVRDLQTWSFEEYGRVIEPRLRDLLARESEPKVLPMVMQMWRLEA
;
A
#
# COMPACT_ATOMS: atom_id res chain seq x y z
N MET A 1 32.08 -21.22 -2.44
CA MET A 1 31.57 -21.67 -1.14
C MET A 1 31.13 -23.09 -1.31
N GLU A 2 31.80 -24.02 -0.64
CA GLU A 2 31.42 -25.44 -0.68
C GLU A 2 30.06 -25.62 0.02
N SER A 3 29.24 -26.59 -0.41
CA SER A 3 27.87 -26.79 0.12
C SER A 3 27.82 -26.82 1.65
N SER A 4 28.86 -27.38 2.29
CA SER A 4 28.97 -27.48 3.75
C SER A 4 29.14 -26.13 4.45
N GLU A 5 29.81 -25.14 3.83
CA GLU A 5 30.02 -23.81 4.41
C GLU A 5 28.72 -22.98 4.37
N ARG A 6 27.93 -23.16 3.30
CA ARG A 6 26.62 -22.52 3.16
C ARG A 6 25.63 -23.03 4.21
N ASP A 7 25.58 -24.33 4.41
CA ASP A 7 24.65 -24.94 5.36
C ASP A 7 24.99 -24.53 6.81
N GLN A 8 26.29 -24.44 7.12
CA GLN A 8 26.74 -23.93 8.41
C GLN A 8 26.34 -22.46 8.60
N TYR A 9 26.55 -21.61 7.60
CA TYR A 9 26.18 -20.20 7.68
C TYR A 9 24.67 -19.99 7.89
N ILE A 10 23.84 -20.75 7.18
CA ILE A 10 22.37 -20.71 7.36
C ILE A 10 21.99 -21.15 8.78
N ALA A 11 22.60 -22.21 9.30
CA ALA A 11 22.35 -22.67 10.66
C ALA A 11 22.72 -21.60 11.72
N GLU A 12 23.83 -20.89 11.51
CA GLU A 12 24.26 -19.77 12.37
C GLU A 12 23.26 -18.61 12.34
N LEU A 13 22.71 -18.25 11.18
CA LEU A 13 21.69 -17.20 11.06
C LEU A 13 20.35 -17.60 11.70
N VAL A 14 19.93 -18.85 11.56
CA VAL A 14 18.74 -19.37 12.25
C VAL A 14 18.93 -19.33 13.76
N ALA A 15 20.09 -19.75 14.26
CA ALA A 15 20.42 -19.66 15.68
C ALA A 15 20.45 -18.20 16.16
N LEU A 16 21.03 -17.28 15.37
CA LEU A 16 21.05 -15.86 15.67
C LEU A 16 19.64 -15.28 15.85
N ALA A 17 18.68 -15.69 15.01
CA ALA A 17 17.29 -15.24 15.14
C ALA A 17 16.63 -15.65 16.47
N ASP A 18 17.13 -16.70 17.13
CA ASP A 18 16.63 -17.22 18.40
C ASP A 18 17.51 -16.79 19.61
N GLU A 19 18.55 -15.95 19.43
CA GLU A 19 19.49 -15.52 20.47
C GLU A 19 19.49 -13.98 20.73
N PRO A 20 18.50 -13.43 21.47
CA PRO A 20 18.36 -11.99 21.71
C PRO A 20 19.59 -11.30 22.28
N GLY A 21 20.37 -12.00 23.10
CA GLY A 21 21.56 -11.47 23.76
C GLY A 21 22.71 -11.12 22.80
N ARG A 22 22.62 -11.52 21.52
CA ARG A 22 23.65 -11.24 20.50
C ARG A 22 23.27 -10.13 19.54
N TRP A 23 22.00 -9.72 19.51
CA TRP A 23 21.53 -8.87 18.42
C TRP A 23 22.18 -7.49 18.39
N ASP A 24 22.41 -6.86 19.54
CA ASP A 24 22.98 -5.52 19.60
C ASP A 24 24.42 -5.44 19.07
N ASP A 25 25.20 -6.52 19.25
CA ASP A 25 26.60 -6.60 18.84
C ASP A 25 26.81 -7.24 17.46
N THR A 26 25.75 -7.78 16.86
CA THR A 26 25.84 -8.46 15.56
C THR A 26 25.90 -7.46 14.41
N ASP A 27 26.56 -7.81 13.32
CA ASP A 27 26.58 -7.01 12.09
C ASP A 27 25.14 -6.78 11.55
N PRO A 28 24.78 -5.56 11.11
CA PRO A 28 23.43 -5.26 10.61
C PRO A 28 22.99 -6.13 9.42
N GLU A 29 23.91 -6.51 8.52
CA GLU A 29 23.57 -7.35 7.38
C GLU A 29 23.23 -8.77 7.85
N ALA A 30 24.02 -9.34 8.76
CA ALA A 30 23.72 -10.63 9.36
C ALA A 30 22.37 -10.63 10.12
N LEU A 31 22.02 -9.51 10.78
CA LEU A 31 20.70 -9.35 11.39
C LEU A 31 19.56 -9.34 10.37
N ARG A 32 19.72 -8.63 9.24
CA ARG A 32 18.71 -8.64 8.16
C ARG A 32 18.54 -10.02 7.55
N GLN A 33 19.63 -10.76 7.34
CA GLN A 33 19.55 -12.12 6.82
C GLN A 33 18.90 -13.09 7.82
N ALA A 34 19.21 -12.96 9.12
CA ALA A 34 18.51 -13.71 10.17
C ALA A 34 17.02 -13.34 10.23
N MET A 35 16.69 -12.06 10.07
CA MET A 35 15.31 -11.59 9.98
C MET A 35 14.59 -12.18 8.77
N TYR A 36 15.20 -12.16 7.59
CA TYR A 36 14.67 -12.79 6.38
C TYR A 36 14.32 -14.26 6.65
N LEU A 37 15.28 -15.05 7.17
CA LEU A 37 15.05 -16.47 7.47
C LEU A 37 13.94 -16.66 8.52
N GLY A 38 13.86 -15.78 9.52
CA GLY A 38 12.78 -15.79 10.50
C GLY A 38 11.40 -15.54 9.88
N LEU A 39 11.29 -14.54 8.99
CA LEU A 39 10.06 -14.23 8.26
C LEU A 39 9.62 -15.39 7.36
N MET A 40 10.58 -15.98 6.64
CA MET A 40 10.35 -17.16 5.81
C MET A 40 9.88 -18.35 6.64
N ARG A 41 10.54 -18.63 7.78
CA ARG A 41 10.11 -19.67 8.72
C ARG A 41 8.67 -19.45 9.17
N TYR A 42 8.33 -18.23 9.56
CA TYR A 42 6.97 -17.91 10.00
C TYR A 42 5.92 -18.03 8.90
N GLY A 43 6.19 -17.54 7.69
CA GLY A 43 5.24 -17.68 6.59
C GLY A 43 5.06 -19.12 6.12
N ILE A 44 6.08 -19.98 6.26
CA ILE A 44 5.98 -21.42 5.99
C ILE A 44 5.16 -22.14 7.08
N THR A 45 5.45 -21.89 8.35
CA THR A 45 4.82 -22.63 9.46
C THR A 45 3.44 -22.08 9.83
N ASN A 46 3.20 -20.79 9.59
CA ASN A 46 2.05 -20.03 10.08
C ASN A 46 1.83 -20.18 11.60
N ASP A 47 2.90 -20.45 12.34
CA ASP A 47 2.83 -20.67 13.79
C ASP A 47 2.80 -19.31 14.52
N PRO A 48 1.70 -18.95 15.21
CA PRO A 48 1.63 -17.70 15.96
C PRO A 48 2.71 -17.60 17.06
N ALA A 49 3.27 -18.71 17.54
CA ALA A 49 4.33 -18.69 18.54
C ALA A 49 5.65 -18.11 18.00
N GLU A 50 5.88 -18.16 16.69
CA GLU A 50 7.04 -17.55 16.03
C GLU A 50 6.98 -16.01 16.11
N VAL A 51 5.78 -15.43 16.15
CA VAL A 51 5.59 -13.97 16.24
C VAL A 51 6.24 -13.38 17.49
N PHE A 52 6.20 -14.09 18.63
CA PHE A 52 6.83 -13.64 19.88
C PHE A 52 8.35 -13.51 19.76
N ARG A 53 8.98 -14.27 18.87
CA ARG A 53 10.43 -14.20 18.60
C ARG A 53 10.76 -13.20 17.50
N LEU A 54 9.92 -13.11 16.47
CA LEU A 54 10.13 -12.21 15.35
C LEU A 54 9.96 -10.74 15.70
N ILE A 55 8.98 -10.38 16.54
CA ILE A 55 8.72 -8.97 16.86
C ILE A 55 9.95 -8.30 17.51
N PRO A 56 10.58 -8.87 18.55
CA PRO A 56 11.79 -8.28 19.13
C PRO A 56 12.94 -8.15 18.13
N LEU A 57 13.20 -9.19 17.31
CA LEU A 57 14.26 -9.15 16.29
C LEU A 57 13.98 -8.06 15.25
N TYR A 58 12.76 -7.99 14.74
CA TYR A 58 12.34 -6.99 13.75
C TYR A 58 12.52 -5.57 14.29
N ARG A 59 12.20 -5.33 15.57
CA ARG A 59 12.45 -4.02 16.22
C ARG A 59 13.94 -3.67 16.29
N VAL A 60 14.83 -4.65 16.45
CA VAL A 60 16.28 -4.38 16.39
C VAL A 60 16.69 -4.04 14.96
N VAL A 61 16.20 -4.79 13.96
CA VAL A 61 16.44 -4.48 12.55
C VAL A 61 15.96 -3.07 12.20
N VAL A 62 14.75 -2.68 12.59
CA VAL A 62 14.22 -1.32 12.38
C VAL A 62 15.12 -0.24 12.98
N LYS A 63 15.66 -0.46 14.18
CA LYS A 63 16.56 0.50 14.84
C LYS A 63 17.92 0.60 14.17
N ARG A 64 18.35 -0.43 13.44
CA ARG A 64 19.71 -0.59 12.92
C ARG A 64 19.80 -0.58 11.39
N SER A 65 18.69 -0.33 10.71
CA SER A 65 18.64 -0.28 9.24
C SER A 65 17.87 0.93 8.75
N THR A 66 18.24 1.44 7.58
CA THR A 66 17.54 2.55 6.92
C THR A 66 16.18 2.08 6.40
N VAL A 67 15.35 3.02 5.92
CA VAL A 67 14.06 2.67 5.29
C VAL A 67 14.29 1.87 4.01
N GLU A 68 15.29 2.27 3.23
CA GLU A 68 15.66 1.62 1.97
C GLU A 68 16.08 0.16 2.17
N GLU A 69 16.92 -0.13 3.17
CA GLU A 69 17.33 -1.50 3.50
C GLU A 69 16.16 -2.38 3.95
N ARG A 70 15.14 -1.79 4.60
CA ARG A 70 13.92 -2.52 4.98
C ARG A 70 12.98 -2.75 3.81
N LEU A 71 12.94 -1.84 2.84
CA LEU A 71 12.23 -2.05 1.57
C LEU A 71 12.92 -3.12 0.71
N GLU A 72 14.25 -3.18 0.71
CA GLU A 72 15.00 -4.26 0.07
C GLU A 72 14.69 -5.63 0.71
N LEU A 73 14.71 -5.70 2.05
CA LEU A 73 14.29 -6.90 2.79
C LEU A 73 12.83 -7.29 2.47
N LEU A 74 11.92 -6.31 2.42
CA LEU A 74 10.53 -6.54 2.02
C LEU A 74 10.46 -7.16 0.62
N GLY A 75 11.19 -6.60 -0.35
CA GLY A 75 11.23 -7.11 -1.72
C GLY A 75 11.60 -8.58 -1.81
N HIS A 76 12.65 -9.02 -1.09
CA HIS A 76 13.03 -10.43 -1.04
C HIS A 76 11.98 -11.35 -0.40
N VAL A 77 11.24 -10.86 0.58
CA VAL A 77 10.14 -11.63 1.19
C VAL A 77 8.96 -11.73 0.22
N VAL A 78 8.62 -10.63 -0.46
CA VAL A 78 7.56 -10.60 -1.47
C VAL A 78 7.87 -11.56 -2.60
N GLU A 79 9.08 -11.54 -3.16
CA GLU A 79 9.53 -12.50 -4.19
C GLU A 79 9.24 -13.94 -3.76
N ALA A 80 9.60 -14.31 -2.53
CA ALA A 80 9.40 -15.67 -2.03
C ALA A 80 7.92 -16.01 -1.75
N VAL A 81 7.09 -15.02 -1.44
CA VAL A 81 5.63 -15.19 -1.31
C VAL A 81 4.97 -15.34 -2.69
N GLU A 82 5.39 -14.55 -3.69
CA GLU A 82 4.90 -14.65 -5.07
C GLU A 82 5.30 -15.98 -5.71
N GLU A 83 6.50 -16.49 -5.42
CA GLU A 83 6.96 -17.83 -5.78
C GLU A 83 6.28 -18.96 -4.96
N GLN A 84 5.40 -18.61 -4.02
CA GLN A 84 4.66 -19.54 -3.15
C GLN A 84 5.58 -20.44 -2.30
N VAL A 85 6.81 -19.99 -2.03
CA VAL A 85 7.74 -20.61 -1.08
C VAL A 85 7.33 -20.29 0.37
N SER A 86 6.67 -19.16 0.57
CA SER A 86 6.14 -18.70 1.86
C SER A 86 4.73 -18.13 1.70
N SER A 87 3.99 -17.98 2.79
CA SER A 87 2.68 -17.34 2.79
C SER A 87 2.79 -15.83 3.05
N GLY A 88 1.73 -15.10 2.71
CA GLY A 88 1.60 -13.66 3.00
C GLY A 88 1.75 -13.31 4.49
N ASN A 89 1.64 -14.27 5.43
CA ASN A 89 1.90 -14.00 6.84
C ASN A 89 3.33 -13.50 7.09
N ALA A 90 4.30 -13.84 6.23
CA ALA A 90 5.66 -13.30 6.30
C ALA A 90 5.71 -11.76 6.15
N LEU A 91 4.66 -11.12 5.59
CA LEU A 91 4.57 -9.67 5.42
C LEU A 91 4.02 -8.96 6.66
N MET A 92 3.38 -9.69 7.59
CA MET A 92 2.69 -9.10 8.75
C MET A 92 3.59 -8.27 9.68
N PRO A 93 4.87 -8.64 9.94
CA PRO A 93 5.75 -7.80 10.76
C PRO A 93 6.01 -6.42 10.15
N PHE A 94 6.13 -6.31 8.82
CA PHE A 94 6.26 -5.00 8.16
C PHE A 94 5.01 -4.15 8.35
N ILE A 95 3.83 -4.77 8.22
CA ILE A 95 2.54 -4.07 8.34
C ILE A 95 2.27 -3.61 9.77
N MET A 96 2.51 -4.48 10.75
CA MET A 96 2.07 -4.26 12.13
C MET A 96 3.12 -3.59 13.01
N ILE A 97 4.40 -3.64 12.64
CA ILE A 97 5.51 -3.24 13.52
C ILE A 97 6.37 -2.12 12.93
N ASP A 98 6.51 -2.02 11.60
CA ASP A 98 7.38 -0.99 11.01
C ASP A 98 6.81 0.43 11.29
N PRO A 99 7.63 1.37 11.77
CA PRO A 99 7.18 2.73 12.04
C PRO A 99 7.06 3.58 10.77
N ASP A 100 7.69 3.16 9.66
CA ASP A 100 7.69 3.91 8.42
C ASP A 100 6.47 3.57 7.56
N ARG A 101 5.65 4.59 7.28
CA ARG A 101 4.42 4.42 6.51
C ARG A 101 4.63 3.88 5.10
N TYR A 102 5.79 4.12 4.47
CA TYR A 102 6.04 3.63 3.11
C TYR A 102 6.34 2.13 3.12
N VAL A 103 7.03 1.63 4.14
CA VAL A 103 7.22 0.18 4.34
C VAL A 103 5.87 -0.49 4.59
N VAL A 104 5.06 0.06 5.50
CA VAL A 104 3.73 -0.48 5.82
C VAL A 104 2.81 -0.47 4.60
N SER A 105 2.74 0.63 3.85
CA SER A 105 1.87 0.71 2.67
C SER A 105 2.30 -0.22 1.54
N SER A 106 3.62 -0.41 1.36
CA SER A 106 4.14 -1.34 0.35
C SER A 106 3.80 -2.78 0.74
N ALA A 107 4.10 -3.18 1.99
CA ALA A 107 3.77 -4.51 2.47
C ALA A 107 2.26 -4.80 2.46
N ALA A 108 1.41 -3.81 2.76
CA ALA A 108 -0.04 -3.95 2.67
C ALA A 108 -0.54 -4.16 1.22
N LEU A 109 0.06 -3.43 0.27
CA LEU A 109 -0.20 -3.62 -1.16
C LEU A 109 0.18 -5.04 -1.60
N ASP A 110 1.39 -5.49 -1.25
CA ASP A 110 1.91 -6.80 -1.62
C ASP A 110 1.10 -7.93 -0.96
N LEU A 111 0.69 -7.75 0.30
CA LEU A 111 -0.19 -8.70 0.98
C LEU A 111 -1.55 -8.81 0.29
N ALA A 112 -2.14 -7.68 -0.12
CA ALA A 112 -3.44 -7.67 -0.78
C ALA A 112 -3.43 -8.47 -2.09
N VAL A 113 -2.29 -8.53 -2.78
CA VAL A 113 -2.15 -9.26 -4.05
C VAL A 113 -1.59 -10.68 -3.90
N THR A 114 -1.26 -11.12 -2.70
CA THR A 114 -0.65 -12.45 -2.46
C THR A 114 -1.47 -13.37 -1.55
N ILE A 115 -2.63 -12.93 -1.05
CA ILE A 115 -3.52 -13.84 -0.30
C ILE A 115 -4.33 -14.70 -1.28
N PRO A 116 -4.25 -16.04 -1.18
CA PRO A 116 -5.05 -16.94 -2.01
C PRO A 116 -6.52 -16.97 -1.56
N GLY A 117 -7.43 -17.16 -2.51
CA GLY A 117 -8.87 -17.34 -2.26
C GLY A 117 -9.65 -17.62 -3.53
N ASP A 118 -10.87 -18.13 -3.36
CA ASP A 118 -11.78 -18.42 -4.49
C ASP A 118 -12.43 -17.14 -5.04
N ASP A 119 -12.53 -16.09 -4.22
CA ASP A 119 -13.02 -14.78 -4.64
C ASP A 119 -11.85 -13.87 -5.04
N PRO A 120 -11.92 -13.18 -6.20
CA PRO A 120 -10.86 -12.29 -6.65
C PRO A 120 -10.52 -11.13 -5.72
N LEU A 121 -11.32 -10.85 -4.69
CA LEU A 121 -11.04 -9.80 -3.71
C LEU A 121 -10.78 -10.34 -2.31
N THR A 122 -10.49 -11.64 -2.15
CA THR A 122 -10.14 -12.22 -0.84
C THR A 122 -8.98 -11.47 -0.17
N GLY A 123 -7.88 -11.24 -0.89
CA GLY A 123 -6.72 -10.51 -0.35
C GLY A 123 -7.00 -9.05 0.01
N PRO A 124 -7.54 -8.23 -0.90
CA PRO A 124 -7.92 -6.85 -0.59
C PRO A 124 -8.89 -6.75 0.60
N ARG A 125 -9.88 -7.66 0.72
CA ARG A 125 -10.80 -7.67 1.86
C ARG A 125 -10.10 -8.02 3.16
N GLU A 126 -9.17 -8.97 3.17
CA GLU A 126 -8.45 -9.33 4.39
C GLU A 126 -7.52 -8.20 4.85
N VAL A 127 -6.82 -7.53 3.93
CA VAL A 127 -6.00 -6.36 4.28
C VAL A 127 -6.87 -5.20 4.78
N LEU A 128 -8.05 -4.99 4.19
CA LEU A 128 -8.99 -4.01 4.69
C LEU A 128 -9.50 -4.37 6.09
N ARG A 129 -9.83 -5.65 6.33
CA ARG A 129 -10.23 -6.16 7.65
C ARG A 129 -9.15 -5.89 8.69
N ILE A 130 -7.87 -6.14 8.36
CA ILE A 130 -6.74 -5.82 9.24
C ILE A 130 -6.74 -4.32 9.60
N ALA A 131 -6.87 -3.42 8.63
CA ALA A 131 -6.91 -1.98 8.88
C ALA A 131 -8.08 -1.55 9.78
N LEU A 132 -9.26 -2.14 9.58
CA LEU A 132 -10.49 -1.68 10.22
C LEU A 132 -10.78 -2.33 11.58
N GLU A 133 -10.32 -3.57 11.78
CA GLU A 133 -10.66 -4.40 12.94
C GLU A 133 -9.46 -4.72 13.83
N GLU A 134 -8.27 -4.94 13.26
CA GLU A 134 -7.10 -5.41 14.01
C GLU A 134 -6.15 -4.28 14.42
N VAL A 135 -6.06 -3.22 13.62
CA VAL A 135 -5.26 -2.04 13.99
C VAL A 135 -5.99 -1.24 15.07
N PRO A 136 -5.41 -1.06 16.27
CA PRO A 136 -6.06 -0.34 17.34
C PRO A 136 -6.21 1.15 17.00
N ASP A 137 -7.23 1.82 17.56
CA ASP A 137 -7.52 3.23 17.27
C ASP A 137 -6.38 4.20 17.60
N VAL A 138 -5.45 3.83 18.47
CA VAL A 138 -4.26 4.63 18.78
C VAL A 138 -3.18 4.57 17.68
N ALA A 139 -3.27 3.61 16.76
CA ALA A 139 -2.28 3.35 15.70
C ALA A 139 -2.75 3.88 14.33
N GLN A 140 -3.24 5.12 14.30
CA GLN A 140 -3.78 5.75 13.08
C GLN A 140 -2.78 5.83 11.92
N THR A 141 -1.48 6.00 12.21
CA THR A 141 -0.42 5.99 11.18
C THR A 141 -0.40 4.67 10.42
N THR A 142 -0.45 3.55 11.14
CA THR A 142 -0.47 2.20 10.55
C THR A 142 -1.75 1.99 9.76
N ARG A 143 -2.92 2.37 10.31
CA ARG A 143 -4.20 2.26 9.61
C ARG A 143 -4.20 3.03 8.29
N ALA A 144 -3.76 4.29 8.32
CA ALA A 144 -3.67 5.14 7.13
C ALA A 144 -2.69 4.58 6.09
N ALA A 145 -1.57 4.01 6.53
CA ALA A 145 -0.60 3.39 5.63
C ALA A 145 -1.14 2.12 4.95
N ILE A 146 -1.89 1.27 5.67
CA ILE A 146 -2.53 0.09 5.08
C ILE A 146 -3.58 0.50 4.05
N LEU A 147 -4.46 1.45 4.40
CA LEU A 147 -5.46 1.99 3.47
C LEU A 147 -4.79 2.64 2.24
N THR A 148 -3.64 3.29 2.44
CA THR A 148 -2.83 3.83 1.35
C THR A 148 -2.33 2.70 0.43
N GLY A 149 -1.83 1.60 0.97
CA GLY A 149 -1.42 0.43 0.18
C GLY A 149 -2.55 -0.10 -0.72
N LEU A 150 -3.76 -0.22 -0.17
CA LEU A 150 -4.95 -0.63 -0.92
C LEU A 150 -5.34 0.41 -1.99
N LEU A 151 -5.31 1.71 -1.67
CA LEU A 151 -5.60 2.79 -2.60
C LEU A 151 -4.64 2.77 -3.81
N LEU A 152 -3.37 2.48 -3.55
CA LEU A 152 -2.31 2.40 -4.57
C LEU A 152 -2.43 1.15 -5.48
N LEU A 153 -3.37 0.23 -5.19
CA LEU A 153 -3.71 -0.84 -6.14
C LEU A 153 -4.34 -0.27 -7.43
N GLY A 154 -5.06 0.86 -7.35
CA GLY A 154 -5.68 1.52 -8.50
C GLY A 154 -6.81 0.76 -9.21
N ASP A 155 -7.05 -0.51 -8.84
CA ASP A 155 -8.12 -1.35 -9.36
C ASP A 155 -9.49 -0.88 -8.84
N ARG A 156 -10.42 -0.57 -9.75
CA ARG A 156 -11.76 -0.06 -9.39
C ARG A 156 -12.52 -0.97 -8.43
N ARG A 157 -12.34 -2.29 -8.53
CA ARG A 157 -13.00 -3.27 -7.64
C ARG A 157 -12.51 -3.13 -6.20
N VAL A 158 -11.24 -2.77 -6.02
CA VAL A 158 -10.66 -2.46 -4.70
C VAL A 158 -11.13 -1.09 -4.22
N MET A 159 -11.19 -0.08 -5.09
CA MET A 159 -11.67 1.26 -4.70
C MET A 159 -13.08 1.22 -4.14
N ALA A 160 -13.95 0.38 -4.70
CA ALA A 160 -15.30 0.15 -4.17
C ALA A 160 -15.31 -0.44 -2.75
N LEU A 161 -14.28 -1.17 -2.33
CA LEU A 161 -14.14 -1.66 -0.95
C LEU A 161 -13.67 -0.55 0.01
N LEU A 162 -12.94 0.43 -0.51
CA LEU A 162 -12.39 1.55 0.27
C LEU A 162 -13.39 2.68 0.50
N ASP A 163 -14.59 2.57 -0.06
CA ASP A 163 -15.65 3.56 0.09
C ASP A 163 -15.80 3.98 1.56
N ARG A 164 -15.68 5.29 1.80
CA ARG A 164 -15.73 5.94 3.11
C ARG A 164 -14.83 5.35 4.21
N CYS A 165 -13.88 4.47 3.89
CA CYS A 165 -12.97 3.89 4.89
C CYS A 165 -12.07 4.96 5.55
N TRP A 166 -11.88 6.09 4.87
CA TRP A 166 -11.22 7.28 5.41
C TRP A 166 -11.92 7.85 6.65
N GLU A 167 -13.21 7.56 6.88
CA GLU A 167 -13.93 8.00 8.08
C GLU A 167 -13.35 7.40 9.37
N ARG A 168 -12.72 6.23 9.25
CA ARG A 168 -12.06 5.51 10.35
C ARG A 168 -10.71 6.11 10.73
N LEU A 169 -10.29 7.15 10.03
CA LEU A 169 -9.10 7.95 10.29
C LEU A 169 -9.48 9.28 10.95
N ASP A 170 -8.59 9.80 11.80
CA ASP A 170 -8.66 11.19 12.22
C ASP A 170 -8.27 12.16 11.08
N ASP A 171 -8.52 13.46 11.26
CA ASP A 171 -8.30 14.47 10.20
C ASP A 171 -6.85 14.52 9.69
N ALA A 172 -5.87 14.33 10.57
CA ALA A 172 -4.46 14.35 10.17
C ALA A 172 -4.15 13.16 9.25
N HIS A 173 -4.69 11.99 9.58
CA HIS A 173 -4.46 10.76 8.83
C HIS A 173 -5.32 10.66 7.56
N ARG A 174 -6.50 11.28 7.53
CA ARG A 174 -7.25 11.52 6.29
C ARG A 174 -6.42 12.32 5.28
N GLY A 175 -5.72 13.36 5.75
CA GLY A 175 -4.79 14.14 4.92
C GLY A 175 -3.63 13.31 4.37
N VAL A 176 -3.12 12.34 5.14
CA VAL A 176 -2.08 11.39 4.69
C VAL A 176 -2.61 10.52 3.55
N LEU A 177 -3.78 9.89 3.71
CA LEU A 177 -4.41 9.05 2.69
C LEU A 177 -4.75 9.87 1.43
N ALA A 178 -5.31 11.07 1.59
CA ALA A 178 -5.61 11.99 0.51
C ALA A 178 -4.34 12.42 -0.26
N SER A 179 -3.17 12.37 0.38
CA SER A 179 -1.88 12.74 -0.23
C SER A 179 -1.11 11.54 -0.81
N ALA A 180 -1.71 10.34 -0.87
CA ALA A 180 -1.08 9.13 -1.38
C ALA A 180 -0.54 9.32 -2.81
N ARG A 181 0.69 8.86 -3.06
CA ARG A 181 1.37 9.01 -4.35
C ARG A 181 1.62 7.66 -4.98
N SER A 182 1.31 7.56 -6.27
CA SER A 182 1.57 6.40 -7.12
C SER A 182 2.43 6.83 -8.31
N GLY A 183 3.27 5.92 -8.81
CA GLY A 183 3.94 6.08 -10.10
C GLY A 183 2.97 5.97 -11.29
N LEU A 184 1.70 5.66 -11.04
CA LEU A 184 0.62 5.52 -12.01
C LEU A 184 -0.54 6.46 -11.66
N VAL A 185 -1.21 7.04 -12.67
CA VAL A 185 -2.52 7.68 -12.48
C VAL A 185 -3.60 6.68 -12.87
N ALA A 186 -4.15 5.97 -11.88
CA ALA A 186 -5.20 4.99 -12.14
C ALA A 186 -6.59 5.64 -12.20
N ALA A 187 -7.40 5.25 -13.18
CA ALA A 187 -8.79 5.72 -13.35
C ALA A 187 -9.60 5.53 -12.06
N GLY A 188 -9.50 4.36 -11.42
CA GLY A 188 -10.19 4.07 -10.17
C GLY A 188 -9.80 5.01 -9.02
N MET A 189 -8.53 5.43 -8.93
CA MET A 189 -8.11 6.40 -7.90
C MET A 189 -8.72 7.78 -8.15
N VAL A 190 -8.81 8.20 -9.42
CA VAL A 190 -9.45 9.47 -9.78
C VAL A 190 -10.92 9.45 -9.37
N ASP A 191 -11.63 8.38 -9.70
CA ASP A 191 -13.04 8.23 -9.34
C ASP A 191 -13.23 8.25 -7.81
N TYR A 192 -12.39 7.53 -7.07
CA TYR A 192 -12.39 7.54 -5.60
C TYR A 192 -12.18 8.95 -5.02
N TYR A 193 -11.27 9.75 -5.58
CA TYR A 193 -11.10 11.12 -5.12
C TYR A 193 -12.27 12.03 -5.49
N LEU A 194 -12.94 11.79 -6.62
CA LEU A 194 -14.16 12.52 -6.98
C LEU A 194 -15.33 12.17 -6.03
N ASP A 195 -15.49 10.89 -5.67
CA ASP A 195 -16.44 10.46 -4.63
C ASP A 195 -16.13 11.14 -3.29
N TRP A 196 -14.86 11.20 -2.90
CA TRP A 196 -14.46 11.84 -1.65
C TRP A 196 -14.67 13.37 -1.65
N LEU A 197 -14.54 14.04 -2.80
CA LEU A 197 -14.90 15.46 -2.92
C LEU A 197 -16.40 15.69 -2.71
N ASP A 198 -17.24 14.79 -3.22
CA ASP A 198 -18.68 14.83 -2.99
C ASP A 198 -19.00 14.75 -1.50
N ASP A 199 -18.44 13.75 -0.80
CA ASP A 199 -18.62 13.58 0.64
C ASP A 199 -18.15 14.81 1.43
N CYS A 200 -17.01 15.43 1.05
CA CYS A 200 -16.51 16.61 1.73
C CYS A 200 -17.47 17.81 1.61
N ILE A 201 -18.17 17.96 0.47
CA ILE A 201 -19.20 19.00 0.31
C ILE A 201 -20.40 18.71 1.21
N GLU A 202 -20.86 17.45 1.24
CA GLU A 202 -22.00 17.04 2.07
C GLU A 202 -21.74 17.23 3.56
N ASP A 203 -20.52 16.95 4.01
CA ASP A 203 -20.08 17.11 5.40
C ASP A 203 -19.66 18.55 5.75
N GLY A 204 -19.52 19.44 4.76
CA GLY A 204 -19.05 20.82 4.96
C GLY A 204 -17.58 20.91 5.39
N ASN A 205 -16.73 19.97 4.95
CA ASN A 205 -15.32 19.89 5.32
C ASN A 205 -14.39 20.52 4.26
N ASP A 206 -14.38 21.86 4.20
CA ASP A 206 -13.61 22.63 3.21
C ASP A 206 -12.09 22.34 3.25
N GLY A 207 -11.54 22.04 4.45
CA GLY A 207 -10.11 21.76 4.61
C GLY A 207 -9.69 20.42 3.97
N LEU A 208 -10.50 19.37 4.18
CA LEU A 208 -10.26 18.09 3.54
C LEU A 208 -10.56 18.17 2.04
N PHE A 209 -11.63 18.86 1.65
CA PHE A 209 -11.96 19.13 0.25
C PHE A 209 -10.76 19.72 -0.51
N GLY A 210 -10.15 20.79 0.02
CA GLY A 210 -8.97 21.41 -0.60
C GLY A 210 -7.78 20.46 -0.70
N THR A 211 -7.60 19.56 0.26
CA THR A 211 -6.52 18.55 0.24
C THR A 211 -6.75 17.50 -0.84
N VAL A 212 -7.97 16.97 -0.95
CA VAL A 212 -8.35 15.99 -1.99
C VAL A 212 -8.29 16.62 -3.38
N ALA A 213 -8.82 17.84 -3.55
CA ALA A 213 -8.78 18.58 -4.80
C ALA A 213 -7.33 18.85 -5.25
N ALA A 214 -6.46 19.24 -4.32
CA ALA A 214 -5.03 19.43 -4.59
C ALA A 214 -4.34 18.13 -5.02
N ARG A 215 -4.72 16.97 -4.46
CA ARG A 215 -4.20 15.68 -4.92
C ARG A 215 -4.62 15.41 -6.36
N LEU A 216 -5.92 15.54 -6.65
CA LEU A 216 -6.46 15.30 -7.98
C LEU A 216 -5.79 16.22 -9.04
N ALA A 217 -5.52 17.48 -8.71
CA ALA A 217 -4.76 18.38 -9.59
C ALA A 217 -3.30 17.96 -9.79
N ARG A 218 -2.63 17.46 -8.73
CA ARG A 218 -1.21 17.08 -8.79
C ARG A 218 -0.94 15.79 -9.53
N MET A 219 -1.93 14.89 -9.65
CA MET A 219 -1.79 13.66 -10.42
C MET A 219 -1.32 13.93 -11.87
N THR A 220 -1.71 15.06 -12.46
CA THR A 220 -1.32 15.41 -13.84
C THR A 220 0.10 15.98 -13.96
N LEU A 221 0.74 16.37 -12.85
CA LEU A 221 2.08 16.96 -12.82
C LEU A 221 3.20 15.94 -12.63
N GLU A 222 2.90 14.79 -12.03
CA GLU A 222 3.93 13.92 -11.47
C GLU A 222 4.69 13.07 -12.51
N ASN A 223 4.49 13.28 -13.82
CA ASN A 223 4.93 12.38 -14.91
C ASN A 223 4.55 10.89 -14.66
N ALA A 224 3.71 10.63 -13.67
CA ALA A 224 3.18 9.32 -13.33
C ALA A 224 2.39 8.77 -14.52
N GLY A 225 2.54 7.48 -14.79
CA GLY A 225 1.89 6.81 -15.93
C GLY A 225 2.31 7.35 -17.30
N GLY A 226 3.46 8.04 -17.42
CA GLY A 226 3.90 8.59 -18.72
C GLY A 226 3.00 9.71 -19.25
N GLY A 227 2.27 10.40 -18.39
CA GLY A 227 1.32 11.46 -18.78
C GLY A 227 -0.06 10.94 -19.20
N GLN A 228 -0.42 9.74 -18.75
CA GLN A 228 -1.67 9.07 -19.08
C GLN A 228 -2.42 8.65 -17.82
N VAL A 229 -3.74 8.52 -17.96
CA VAL A 229 -4.60 7.81 -17.02
C VAL A 229 -4.81 6.39 -17.53
N ILE A 230 -4.70 5.41 -16.65
CA ILE A 230 -4.85 3.99 -17.02
C ILE A 230 -5.94 3.36 -16.15
N GLU A 231 -6.89 2.68 -16.78
CA GLU A 231 -7.77 1.75 -16.08
C GLU A 231 -7.08 0.39 -15.99
N VAL A 232 -6.84 -0.06 -14.76
CA VAL A 232 -6.11 -1.30 -14.49
C VAL A 232 -7.01 -2.33 -13.83
N GLU A 233 -6.82 -3.59 -14.20
CA GLU A 233 -7.35 -4.75 -13.50
C GLU A 233 -6.20 -5.65 -13.07
N ARG A 234 -6.21 -6.10 -11.81
CA ARG A 234 -5.19 -7.00 -11.27
C ARG A 234 -5.69 -8.42 -11.13
N ALA A 235 -4.78 -9.36 -11.32
CA ALA A 235 -4.95 -10.74 -10.88
C ALA A 235 -4.72 -10.81 -9.37
N PHE A 236 -5.64 -11.47 -8.67
CA PHE A 236 -5.60 -11.67 -7.23
C PHE A 236 -5.86 -13.15 -6.94
N PRO A 237 -4.91 -13.88 -6.32
CA PRO A 237 -3.51 -13.47 -6.10
C PRO A 237 -2.74 -13.29 -7.43
N VAL A 238 -1.57 -12.64 -7.41
CA VAL A 238 -0.79 -12.30 -8.63
C VAL A 238 -0.49 -13.49 -9.54
N TRP A 239 -0.23 -14.67 -8.96
CA TRP A 239 0.06 -15.89 -9.71
C TRP A 239 -1.18 -16.54 -10.36
N SER A 240 -2.39 -16.00 -10.13
CA SER A 240 -3.61 -16.45 -10.81
C SER A 240 -3.71 -15.95 -12.27
N ALA A 241 -2.82 -15.04 -12.67
CA ALA A 241 -2.76 -14.54 -14.04
C ALA A 241 -2.40 -15.65 -15.04
N SER A 242 -3.39 -16.10 -15.81
CA SER A 242 -3.25 -17.22 -16.76
C SER A 242 -2.23 -16.99 -17.88
N ASP A 243 -1.93 -15.72 -18.18
CA ASP A 243 -1.00 -15.25 -19.20
C ASP A 243 0.33 -14.75 -18.61
N GLY A 244 0.53 -14.89 -17.29
CA GLY A 244 1.69 -14.37 -16.58
C GLY A 244 1.72 -12.84 -16.47
N GLN A 245 0.63 -12.14 -16.80
CA GLN A 245 0.51 -10.69 -16.64
C GLN A 245 -0.42 -10.36 -15.46
N PRO A 246 0.12 -10.12 -14.25
CA PRO A 246 -0.68 -9.89 -13.05
C PRO A 246 -1.42 -8.56 -13.04
N VAL A 247 -1.07 -7.63 -13.94
CA VAL A 247 -1.75 -6.35 -14.14
C VAL A 247 -2.10 -6.20 -15.61
N ARG A 248 -3.36 -5.86 -15.89
CA ARG A 248 -3.86 -5.60 -17.24
C ARG A 248 -4.32 -4.17 -17.36
N ASP A 249 -3.83 -3.49 -18.37
CA ASP A 249 -4.34 -2.20 -18.80
C ASP A 249 -5.61 -2.44 -19.63
N LEU A 250 -6.76 -2.09 -19.07
CA LEU A 250 -8.05 -2.22 -19.76
C LEU A 250 -8.25 -1.09 -20.77
N GLN A 251 -7.86 0.12 -20.36
CA GLN A 251 -7.97 1.32 -21.18
C GLN A 251 -6.96 2.38 -20.73
N THR A 252 -6.53 3.21 -21.68
CA THR A 252 -5.59 4.31 -21.45
C THR A 252 -6.13 5.58 -22.11
N TRP A 253 -5.92 6.70 -21.44
CA TRP A 253 -6.28 8.03 -21.93
C TRP A 253 -5.14 9.01 -21.68
N SER A 254 -4.98 10.00 -22.55
CA SER A 254 -4.29 11.23 -22.15
C SER A 254 -5.08 11.95 -21.05
N PHE A 255 -4.42 12.86 -20.31
CA PHE A 255 -5.12 13.68 -19.31
C PHE A 255 -6.24 14.53 -19.91
N GLU A 256 -6.13 14.98 -21.16
CA GLU A 256 -7.19 15.74 -21.82
C GLU A 256 -8.41 14.87 -22.12
N GLU A 257 -8.19 13.65 -22.64
CA GLU A 257 -9.27 12.72 -22.93
C GLU A 257 -9.98 12.29 -21.65
N TYR A 258 -9.23 11.92 -20.59
CA TYR A 258 -9.84 11.54 -19.32
C TYR A 258 -10.47 12.74 -18.61
N GLY A 259 -9.90 13.94 -18.76
CA GLY A 259 -10.51 15.19 -18.29
C GLY A 259 -11.93 15.34 -18.81
N ARG A 260 -12.18 15.09 -20.11
CA ARG A 260 -13.52 15.12 -20.70
C ARG A 260 -14.46 14.03 -20.15
N VAL A 261 -13.91 12.88 -19.74
CA VAL A 261 -14.69 11.81 -19.09
C VAL A 261 -15.20 12.29 -17.73
N ILE A 262 -14.36 12.95 -16.93
CA ILE A 262 -14.72 13.41 -15.57
C ILE A 262 -15.33 14.82 -15.53
N GLU A 263 -15.33 15.55 -16.66
CA GLU A 263 -15.83 16.92 -16.75
C GLU A 263 -17.25 17.12 -16.20
N PRO A 264 -18.26 16.28 -16.53
CA PRO A 264 -19.61 16.47 -16.00
C PRO A 264 -19.64 16.46 -14.47
N ARG A 265 -18.82 15.60 -13.85
CA ARG A 265 -18.73 15.47 -12.40
C ARG A 265 -18.00 16.64 -11.76
N LEU A 266 -16.90 17.09 -12.37
CA LEU A 266 -16.19 18.29 -11.93
C LEU A 266 -17.06 19.56 -12.02
N ARG A 267 -17.89 19.69 -13.07
CA ARG A 267 -18.82 20.81 -13.22
C ARG A 267 -19.92 20.79 -12.17
N ASP A 268 -20.44 19.62 -11.82
CA ASP A 268 -21.43 19.46 -10.76
C ASP A 268 -20.82 19.81 -9.38
N LEU A 269 -19.63 19.29 -9.08
CA LEU A 269 -18.88 19.66 -7.88
C LEU A 269 -18.61 21.17 -7.81
N LEU A 270 -18.19 21.81 -8.91
CA LEU A 270 -17.92 23.25 -9.00
C LEU A 270 -19.16 24.11 -8.72
N ALA A 271 -20.35 23.62 -9.10
CA ALA A 271 -21.61 24.30 -8.84
C ALA A 271 -21.99 24.28 -7.35
N ARG A 272 -21.56 23.26 -6.62
CA ARG A 272 -21.84 23.06 -5.18
C ARG A 272 -20.72 23.54 -4.25
N GLU A 273 -19.52 23.73 -4.77
CA GLU A 273 -18.33 24.19 -4.03
C GLU A 273 -18.55 25.54 -3.33
N SER A 274 -18.10 25.62 -2.08
CA SER A 274 -18.07 26.84 -1.26
C SER A 274 -16.97 27.81 -1.71
N GLU A 275 -17.11 29.10 -1.40
CA GLU A 275 -16.03 30.07 -1.66
C GLU A 275 -14.96 29.99 -0.54
N PRO A 276 -13.66 30.07 -0.87
CA PRO A 276 -13.08 30.27 -2.20
C PRO A 276 -12.95 28.99 -3.03
N LYS A 277 -13.30 29.08 -4.31
CA LYS A 277 -13.25 27.93 -5.23
C LYS A 277 -11.83 27.50 -5.62
N VAL A 278 -11.54 26.20 -5.50
CA VAL A 278 -10.31 25.53 -5.93
C VAL A 278 -10.51 24.63 -7.16
N LEU A 279 -11.73 24.16 -7.44
CA LEU A 279 -12.00 23.31 -8.62
C LEU A 279 -11.68 23.96 -9.98
N PRO A 280 -11.76 25.28 -10.19
CA PRO A 280 -11.30 25.88 -11.44
C PRO A 280 -9.83 25.54 -11.77
N MET A 281 -8.97 25.50 -10.75
CA MET A 281 -7.57 25.09 -10.91
C MET A 281 -7.48 23.60 -11.24
N VAL A 282 -8.25 22.74 -10.56
CA VAL A 282 -8.30 21.30 -10.86
C VAL A 282 -8.70 21.10 -12.33
N MET A 283 -9.80 21.69 -12.78
CA MET A 283 -10.27 21.59 -14.16
C MET A 283 -9.21 22.02 -15.17
N GLN A 284 -8.52 23.15 -14.94
CA GLN A 284 -7.43 23.61 -15.81
C GLN A 284 -6.28 22.58 -15.89
N MET A 285 -5.91 21.96 -14.78
CA MET A 285 -4.85 20.94 -14.72
C MET A 285 -5.23 19.67 -15.48
N TRP A 286 -6.53 19.40 -15.59
CA TRP A 286 -7.12 18.33 -16.40
C TRP A 286 -7.49 18.78 -17.83
N ARG A 287 -6.95 19.92 -18.28
CA ARG A 287 -7.14 20.49 -19.64
C ARG A 287 -8.58 20.84 -20.00
N LEU A 288 -9.38 21.18 -19.00
CA LEU A 288 -10.76 21.65 -19.16
C LEU A 288 -10.85 23.18 -19.04
N GLU A 289 -11.91 23.74 -19.62
CA GLU A 289 -12.32 25.12 -19.38
C GLU A 289 -13.15 25.20 -18.09
N ALA A 290 -12.67 25.96 -17.11
CA ALA A 290 -13.33 26.20 -15.83
C ALA A 290 -14.49 27.19 -15.96
#